data_AF-A0A167TLA3-F1
#
_entry.id   AF-A0A167TLA3-F1
#
_cell.length_a   1.000
_cell.length_b   1.000
_cell.length_c   1.000
_cell.angle_alpha   90.00
_cell.angle_beta   90.00
_cell.angle_gamma   90.00
#
_symmetry.space_group_name_H-M   'P 1'
#
loop_
_entity.id
_entity.type
_entity.pdbx_description
1 polymer ?
#
loop_
_entity_poly.entity_id
_entity_poly.type
_entity_poly.pdbx_seq_one_letter_code
_entity_poly.pdbx_strand_id
1 'polypeptide(L)'
;MHDYAQRIGIFWIELPLERRRCGMTFSTSYPGISSRSMATDAFQQWVAQSCIGTSIQAVARMLELPYTTVERWFYTHAPSFLPNSIQPKAVCVDEFAFRKGNDYGVSVMDAETGEVYAIEAGKKE
;
A
#
# COMPACT_ATOMS: atom_id res chain seq x y z
N MET A 1 14.15 -14.01 -27.50
CA MET A 1 14.44 -12.91 -26.55
C MET A 1 13.26 -11.96 -26.63
N HIS A 2 12.26 -12.14 -25.77
CA HIS A 2 11.10 -11.26 -25.72
C HIS A 2 11.41 -10.16 -24.73
N ASP A 3 11.75 -8.99 -25.25
CA ASP A 3 11.94 -7.78 -24.47
C ASP A 3 10.55 -7.34 -23.96
N TYR A 4 10.24 -7.67 -22.71
CA TYR A 4 8.99 -7.26 -22.06
C TYR A 4 9.17 -5.81 -21.64
N ALA A 5 8.91 -4.88 -22.56
CA ALA A 5 8.82 -3.47 -22.22
C ALA A 5 7.64 -3.31 -21.26
N GLN A 6 7.91 -3.06 -19.98
CA GLN A 6 6.92 -2.62 -18.98
C GLN A 6 6.38 -1.25 -19.43
N ARG A 7 5.44 -1.25 -20.37
CA ARG A 7 4.71 -0.04 -20.75
C ARG A 7 3.64 0.20 -19.71
N ILE A 8 4.03 0.89 -18.64
CA ILE A 8 3.06 1.58 -17.79
C ILE A 8 2.42 2.66 -18.67
N GLY A 9 1.10 2.62 -18.82
CA GLY A 9 0.38 3.52 -19.71
C GLY A 9 -1.13 3.39 -19.56
N ILE A 10 -1.83 4.35 -20.14
CA ILE A 10 -3.29 4.37 -20.19
C ILE A 10 -3.73 3.63 -21.46
N PHE A 11 -4.64 2.68 -21.30
CA PHE A 11 -5.27 1.99 -22.43
C PHE A 11 -6.78 1.98 -22.24
N TRP A 12 -7.51 2.01 -23.35
CA TRP A 12 -8.97 2.01 -23.38
C TRP A 12 -9.47 0.62 -23.77
N ILE A 13 -10.39 0.06 -22.99
CA ILE A 13 -11.04 -1.22 -23.28
C ILE A 13 -12.55 -1.00 -23.25
N GLU A 14 -13.24 -1.46 -24.29
CA GLU A 14 -14.69 -1.55 -24.30
C GLU A 14 -15.13 -2.90 -23.71
N LEU A 15 -15.95 -2.85 -22.68
CA LEU A 15 -16.47 -4.04 -22.00
C LEU A 15 -17.97 -4.16 -22.27
N PRO A 16 -18.46 -5.35 -22.66
CA PRO A 16 -19.88 -5.56 -22.91
C PRO A 16 -20.67 -5.46 -21.60
N LEU A 17 -21.60 -4.49 -21.54
CA LEU A 17 -22.52 -4.35 -20.41
C LEU A 17 -23.77 -5.19 -20.65
N GLU A 18 -23.89 -6.31 -19.93
CA GLU A 18 -25.08 -7.15 -20.00
C GLU A 18 -26.26 -6.48 -19.27
N ARG A 19 -27.27 -6.02 -20.02
CA ARG A 19 -28.49 -5.43 -19.47
C ARG A 19 -29.67 -6.40 -19.62
N ARG A 20 -30.10 -7.01 -18.52
CA ARG A 20 -31.31 -7.87 -18.49
C ARG A 20 -32.48 -7.13 -17.83
N ARG A 21 -33.68 -7.24 -18.42
CA ARG A 21 -34.93 -6.69 -17.87
C ARG A 21 -35.57 -7.69 -16.91
N CYS A 22 -35.00 -7.86 -15.72
CA CYS A 22 -35.59 -8.69 -14.67
C CYS A 22 -35.73 -7.97 -13.31
N GLY A 23 -35.58 -6.64 -13.28
CA GLY A 23 -35.68 -5.84 -12.05
C GLY A 23 -34.52 -6.01 -11.07
N MET A 24 -33.46 -6.75 -11.44
CA MET A 24 -32.27 -6.98 -10.62
C MET A 24 -31.06 -6.21 -11.18
N THR A 25 -30.17 -5.77 -10.29
CA THR A 25 -28.89 -5.15 -10.66
C THR A 25 -27.83 -6.24 -10.80
N PHE A 26 -27.19 -6.33 -11.96
CA PHE A 26 -26.07 -7.24 -12.19
C PHE A 26 -24.76 -6.47 -12.06
N SER A 27 -23.84 -6.98 -11.24
CA SER A 27 -22.46 -6.50 -11.17
C SER A 27 -21.53 -7.55 -11.76
N THR A 28 -20.90 -7.23 -12.88
CA THR A 28 -19.78 -8.02 -13.42
C THR A 28 -18.48 -7.47 -12.87
N SER A 29 -17.66 -8.35 -12.29
CA SER A 29 -16.26 -8.06 -11.98
C SER A 29 -15.36 -8.66 -13.05
N TYR A 30 -14.33 -7.93 -13.44
CA TYR A 30 -13.30 -8.41 -14.35
C TYR A 30 -12.01 -8.63 -13.55
N PRO A 31 -11.38 -9.82 -13.60
CA PRO A 31 -10.15 -10.07 -12.86
C PRO A 31 -9.06 -9.05 -13.21
N GLY A 32 -8.48 -8.41 -12.19
CA GLY A 32 -7.43 -7.39 -12.34
C GLY A 32 -7.91 -5.98 -12.69
N ILE A 33 -9.21 -5.79 -12.91
CA ILE A 33 -9.84 -4.48 -13.10
C ILE A 33 -10.73 -4.21 -11.89
N SER A 34 -10.33 -3.25 -11.07
CA SER A 34 -11.12 -2.82 -9.93
C SER A 34 -12.47 -2.24 -10.39
N SER A 35 -13.56 -2.66 -9.74
CA SER A 35 -14.94 -2.39 -10.14
C SER A 35 -15.35 -0.91 -10.14
N ARG A 36 -14.48 0.00 -9.64
CA ARG A 36 -14.69 1.45 -9.59
C ARG A 36 -13.39 2.26 -9.71
N SER A 37 -12.32 1.68 -10.24
CA SER A 37 -11.02 2.34 -10.38
C SER A 37 -10.62 2.41 -11.85
N MET A 38 -9.96 3.50 -12.23
CA MET A 38 -9.29 3.63 -13.52
C MET A 38 -7.92 2.92 -13.54
N ALA A 39 -7.45 2.43 -12.38
CA ALA A 39 -6.21 1.71 -12.22
C ALA A 39 -6.45 0.21 -12.04
N THR A 40 -5.68 -0.60 -12.76
CA THR A 40 -5.66 -2.06 -12.57
C THR A 40 -5.09 -2.43 -11.21
N ASP A 41 -5.48 -3.58 -10.67
CA ASP A 41 -5.00 -4.02 -9.35
C ASP A 41 -3.48 -4.23 -9.36
N ALA A 42 -2.93 -4.73 -10.47
CA ALA A 42 -1.49 -4.86 -10.66
C ALA A 42 -0.75 -3.51 -10.62
N PHE A 43 -1.33 -2.46 -11.22
CA PHE A 43 -0.75 -1.12 -11.14
C PHE A 43 -0.80 -0.57 -9.71
N GLN A 44 -1.92 -0.75 -9.01
CA GLN A 44 -2.07 -0.32 -7.62
C GLN A 44 -1.03 -1.00 -6.70
N GLN A 45 -0.81 -2.31 -6.87
CA GLN A 45 0.22 -3.06 -6.15
C GLN A 45 1.63 -2.56 -6.47
N TRP A 46 1.94 -2.33 -7.75
CA TRP A 46 3.24 -1.82 -8.15
C TRP A 46 3.52 -0.42 -7.57
N VAL A 47 2.52 0.46 -7.56
CA VAL A 47 2.63 1.79 -6.93
C VAL A 47 2.88 1.65 -5.43
N ALA A 48 2.15 0.76 -4.75
CA ALA A 48 2.33 0.52 -3.32
C ALA A 48 3.72 -0.04 -3.00
N GLN A 49 4.22 -1.00 -3.80
CA GLN A 49 5.57 -1.55 -3.66
C GLN A 49 6.64 -0.50 -3.93
N SER A 50 6.41 0.40 -4.88
CA SER A 50 7.32 1.51 -5.18
C SER A 50 7.46 2.50 -4.02
N CYS A 51 6.54 2.51 -3.04
CA CYS A 51 6.66 3.32 -1.83
C CYS A 51 7.61 2.70 -0.80
N ILE A 52 7.98 1.41 -0.92
CA ILE A 52 8.91 0.77 0.00
C ILE A 52 10.32 1.35 -0.23
N GLY A 53 10.94 1.89 0.82
CA GLY A 53 12.26 2.53 0.73
C GLY A 53 12.24 3.97 0.21
N THR A 54 11.07 4.58 0.01
CA THR A 54 10.91 5.99 -0.36
C THR A 54 9.68 6.58 0.33
N SER A 55 9.38 7.86 0.09
CA SER A 55 8.16 8.48 0.63
C SER A 55 6.99 8.37 -0.34
N ILE A 56 5.77 8.23 0.19
CA ILE A 56 4.51 8.27 -0.58
C ILE A 56 4.46 9.54 -1.44
N GLN A 57 4.93 10.67 -0.91
CA GLN A 57 4.96 11.95 -1.62
C GLN A 57 5.93 11.95 -2.82
N ALA A 58 7.09 11.29 -2.69
CA ALA A 58 8.03 11.15 -3.80
C ALA A 58 7.45 10.32 -4.94
N VAL A 59 6.80 9.19 -4.61
CA VAL A 59 6.13 8.33 -5.60
C VAL A 59 4.96 9.05 -6.27
N ALA A 60 4.14 9.77 -5.50
CA ALA A 60 3.05 10.58 -6.03
C ALA A 60 3.55 11.61 -7.05
N ARG A 61 4.66 12.30 -6.75
CA ARG A 61 5.26 13.26 -7.67
C ARG A 61 5.85 12.59 -8.91
N MET A 62 6.55 11.47 -8.74
CA MET A 62 7.19 10.73 -9.83
C MET A 62 6.17 10.21 -10.86
N LEU A 63 5.00 9.77 -10.38
CA LEU A 63 3.94 9.19 -11.21
C LEU A 63 2.85 10.19 -11.60
N GLU A 64 2.99 11.46 -11.20
CA GLU A 64 1.97 12.51 -11.40
C GLU A 64 0.57 12.11 -10.87
N LEU A 65 0.54 11.38 -9.74
CA LEU A 65 -0.69 10.92 -9.11
C LEU A 65 -1.05 11.79 -7.90
N PRO A 66 -2.35 11.95 -7.57
CA PRO A 66 -2.76 12.59 -6.33
C PRO A 66 -2.21 11.83 -5.12
N TYR A 67 -1.64 12.56 -4.16
CA TYR A 67 -1.07 11.99 -2.93
C TYR A 67 -2.03 11.02 -2.23
N THR A 68 -3.29 11.43 -2.06
CA THR A 68 -4.32 10.64 -1.36
C THR A 68 -4.64 9.32 -2.07
N THR A 69 -4.44 9.24 -3.39
CA THR A 69 -4.64 8.01 -4.15
C THR A 69 -3.50 7.03 -3.89
N VAL A 70 -2.25 7.52 -3.93
CA VAL A 70 -1.07 6.70 -3.62
C VAL A 70 -1.11 6.24 -2.17
N GLU A 71 -1.45 7.12 -1.24
CA GLU A 71 -1.62 6.82 0.18
C GLU A 71 -2.66 5.72 0.40
N ARG A 72 -3.84 5.85 -0.22
CA ARG A 72 -4.90 4.83 -0.13
C ARG A 72 -4.42 3.47 -0.66
N TRP A 73 -3.78 3.44 -1.83
CA TRP A 73 -3.28 2.18 -2.41
C TRP A 73 -2.16 1.57 -1.57
N PHE A 74 -1.25 2.39 -1.06
CA PHE A 74 -0.20 1.94 -0.16
C PHE A 74 -0.81 1.23 1.06
N TYR A 75 -1.70 1.88 1.81
CA TYR A 75 -2.29 1.25 3.00
C TYR A 75 -3.21 0.06 2.68
N THR A 76 -3.82 0.02 1.49
CA THR A 76 -4.59 -1.14 1.03
C THR A 76 -3.70 -2.37 0.85
N HIS A 77 -2.46 -2.19 0.37
CA HIS A 77 -1.52 -3.27 0.08
C HIS A 77 -0.44 -3.47 1.14
N ALA A 78 -0.25 -2.53 2.07
CA ALA A 78 0.76 -2.59 3.12
C ALA A 78 0.78 -3.90 3.92
N PRO A 79 -0.37 -4.49 4.31
CA PRO A 79 -0.39 -5.78 5.01
C PRO A 79 0.28 -6.92 4.22
N SER A 80 0.27 -6.87 2.89
CA SER A 80 0.89 -7.90 2.04
C SER A 80 2.42 -7.80 1.98
N PHE A 81 2.99 -6.66 2.40
CA PHE A 81 4.44 -6.46 2.48
C PHE A 81 5.02 -6.90 3.82
N LEU A 82 4.16 -7.12 4.83
CA LEU A 82 4.60 -7.65 6.10
C LEU A 82 4.95 -9.14 5.96
N PRO A 83 6.11 -9.58 6.45
CA PRO A 83 6.47 -10.99 6.43
C PRO A 83 5.46 -11.79 7.27
N ASN A 84 4.71 -12.67 6.61
CA ASN A 84 3.88 -13.63 7.32
C ASN A 84 4.82 -14.63 8.02
N SER A 85 4.83 -14.62 9.35
CA SER A 85 5.48 -15.60 10.24
C SER A 85 7.00 -15.51 10.42
N ILE A 86 7.48 -14.41 10.99
CA ILE A 86 8.76 -14.43 11.71
C ILE A 86 8.44 -14.34 13.20
N GLN A 87 8.72 -15.42 13.94
CA GLN A 87 8.80 -15.33 15.39
C GLN A 87 10.16 -14.69 15.70
N PRO A 88 10.21 -13.49 16.29
CA PRO A 88 11.47 -12.83 16.55
C PRO A 88 12.30 -13.67 17.52
N LYS A 89 13.54 -13.98 17.15
CA LYS A 89 14.49 -14.63 18.08
C LYS A 89 14.97 -13.65 19.15
N ALA A 90 15.07 -12.38 18.77
CA ALA A 90 15.48 -11.28 19.63
C ALA A 90 14.71 -10.01 19.26
N VAL A 91 14.41 -9.21 20.26
CA VAL A 91 13.63 -7.98 20.13
C VAL A 91 14.44 -6.82 20.70
N CYS A 92 14.51 -5.72 19.95
CA CYS A 92 15.05 -4.44 20.40
C CYS A 92 13.91 -3.56 20.90
N VAL A 93 14.17 -2.85 21.99
CA VAL A 93 13.26 -1.85 22.55
C VAL A 93 14.02 -0.53 22.59
N ASP A 94 13.46 0.49 21.94
CA ASP A 94 14.07 1.82 21.85
C ASP A 94 13.05 2.92 22.18
N GLU A 95 13.52 4.01 22.79
CA GLU A 95 12.73 5.19 23.13
C GLU A 95 13.10 6.34 22.19
N PHE A 96 12.11 6.94 21.56
CA PHE A 96 12.31 8.05 20.62
C PHE A 96 11.32 9.18 20.85
N ALA A 97 11.72 10.41 20.53
CA ALA A 97 10.85 11.58 20.63
C ALA A 97 10.10 11.84 19.31
N PHE A 98 8.77 11.89 19.33
CA PHE A 98 7.94 12.23 18.17
C PHE A 98 8.13 13.68 17.71
N ARG A 99 8.36 14.59 18.66
CA ARG A 99 8.62 16.02 18.42
C ARG A 99 9.48 16.59 19.53
N LYS A 100 10.15 17.72 19.23
CA LYS A 100 10.90 18.48 20.22
C LYS A 100 9.94 18.98 21.32
N GLY A 101 10.09 18.48 22.55
CA GLY A 101 9.26 18.90 23.69
C GLY A 101 8.57 17.77 24.48
N ASN A 102 9.29 16.66 24.73
CA ASN A 102 8.89 15.62 25.68
C ASN A 102 7.67 14.74 25.27
N ASP A 103 7.50 14.50 23.98
CA ASP A 103 6.52 13.54 23.46
C ASP A 103 7.28 12.26 23.05
N TYR A 104 7.39 11.31 23.96
CA TYR A 104 8.19 10.10 23.78
C TYR A 104 7.32 8.91 23.36
N GLY A 105 7.87 8.03 22.55
CA GLY A 105 7.30 6.75 22.18
C GLY A 105 8.32 5.64 22.38
N VAL A 106 7.83 4.44 22.67
CA VAL A 106 8.64 3.23 22.77
C VAL A 106 8.32 2.35 21.57
N SER A 107 9.33 2.03 20.75
CA SER A 107 9.21 1.05 19.68
C SER A 107 9.75 -0.31 20.11
N VAL A 108 9.02 -1.35 19.75
CA VAL A 108 9.43 -2.75 19.88
C VAL A 108 9.66 -3.29 18.47
N MET A 109 10.87 -3.74 18.16
CA MET A 109 11.25 -4.21 16.83
C MET A 109 12.03 -5.52 16.85
N ASP A 110 11.92 -6.32 15.80
CA ASP A 110 12.78 -7.49 15.58
C ASP A 110 14.23 -7.04 15.35
N ALA A 111 15.17 -7.64 16.09
CA ALA A 111 16.59 -7.27 16.04
C ALA A 111 17.30 -7.73 14.76
N GLU A 112 16.81 -8.77 14.09
CA GLU A 112 17.38 -9.33 12.86
C GLU A 112 16.80 -8.66 11.61
N THR A 113 15.48 -8.42 11.58
CA THR A 113 14.79 -7.89 10.39
C THR A 113 14.59 -6.38 10.42
N GLY A 114 14.61 -5.77 11.61
CA GLY A 114 14.25 -4.36 11.80
C GLY A 114 12.75 -4.09 11.68
N GLU A 115 11.91 -5.13 11.63
CA GLU A 115 10.46 -4.98 11.60
C GLU A 115 9.94 -4.44 12.93
N VAL A 116 9.15 -3.36 12.89
CA VAL A 116 8.55 -2.77 14.09
C VAL A 116 7.22 -3.46 14.39
N TYR A 117 7.12 -4.11 15.54
CA TYR A 117 5.90 -4.81 15.99
C TYR A 117 4.92 -3.91 16.72
N ALA A 118 5.43 -2.97 17.52
CA ALA A 118 4.59 -2.08 18.28
C ALA A 118 5.28 -0.73 18.47
N ILE A 119 4.47 0.33 18.48
CA ILE A 119 4.88 1.65 18.90
C ILE A 119 3.85 2.11 19.93
N GLU A 120 4.28 2.28 21.18
CA GLU A 120 3.43 2.76 22.26
C GLU A 120 3.83 4.19 22.62
N ALA A 121 2.83 5.06 22.77
CA ALA A 121 3.08 6.41 23.24
C ALA A 121 3.40 6.38 24.74
N GLY A 122 4.44 7.11 25.15
CA GLY A 122 4.74 7.34 26.56
C GLY A 122 3.57 8.06 27.23
N LYS A 123 3.31 7.73 28.50
CA LYS A 123 2.29 8.45 29.27
C LYS A 123 2.70 9.91 29.37
N LYS A 124 1.78 10.81 29.00
CA LYS A 124 1.88 12.23 29.36
C LYS A 124 1.60 12.32 30.86
N GLU A 125 2.65 12.58 31.65
CA GLU A 125 2.51 13.04 33.03
C GLU A 125 1.90 14.43 33.09
#